data_AF-A0A2A3JHN2-F1
#
_entry.id   AF-A0A2A3JHN2-F1
#
_cell.length_a   1.000
_cell.length_b   1.000
_cell.length_c   1.000
_cell.angle_alpha   90.00
_cell.angle_beta   90.00
_cell.angle_gamma   90.00
#
_symmetry.space_group_name_H-M   'P 1'
#
loop_
_entity.id
_entity.type
_entity.pdbx_description
1 polymer ?
#
loop_
_entity_poly.entity_id
_entity_poly.type
_entity_poly.pdbx_seq_one_letter_code
_entity_poly.pdbx_strand_id
1 'polypeptide(L)' 'MTAKWPVRRPTEHAAIRAACRSERPLPPVPALMAALLDANDRRDREGVCLAAHRVVRVAAPEVGE' A
#
# COMPACT_ATOMS: atom_id res chain seq x y z
N MET A 1 -5.15 24.03 30.35
CA MET A 1 -5.03 22.55 30.34
C MET A 1 -3.93 22.18 29.37
N THR A 2 -2.72 21.90 29.84
CA THR A 2 -1.65 21.40 28.99
C THR A 2 -1.84 19.90 28.81
N ALA A 3 -2.16 19.46 27.58
CA ALA A 3 -2.26 18.04 27.29
C ALA A 3 -0.89 17.40 27.54
N LYS A 4 -0.84 16.39 28.43
CA LYS A 4 0.39 15.68 28.78
C LYS A 4 0.87 14.88 27.56
N TRP A 5 1.99 15.30 26.98
CA TRP A 5 2.61 14.65 25.84
C TRP A 5 3.60 13.57 26.32
N PRO A 6 3.67 12.40 25.67
CA PRO A 6 2.79 11.93 24.61
C PRO A 6 1.45 11.39 25.15
N VAL A 7 0.37 11.61 24.40
CA VAL A 7 -0.92 10.95 24.66
C VAL A 7 -0.71 9.45 24.45
N ARG A 8 -0.94 8.63 25.49
CA ARG A 8 -0.83 7.18 25.36
C ARG A 8 -1.93 6.66 24.43
N ARG A 9 -1.55 6.17 23.25
CA ARG A 9 -2.45 5.55 22.26
C ARG A 9 -2.06 4.09 22.02
N PRO A 10 -2.22 3.21 23.03
CA PRO A 10 -1.77 1.82 22.95
C PRO A 10 -2.45 1.04 21.81
N THR A 11 -3.70 1.38 21.49
CA THR A 11 -4.47 0.78 20.37
C THR A 11 -3.90 1.16 19.01
N GLU A 12 -3.58 2.44 18.79
CA GLU A 12 -2.94 2.90 17.55
C GLU A 12 -1.54 2.31 17.38
N HIS A 13 -0.74 2.27 18.45
CA HIS A 13 0.57 1.61 18.40
C HIS A 13 0.47 0.11 18.13
N ALA A 14 -0.58 -0.56 18.60
CA ALA A 14 -0.82 -1.97 18.28
C ALA A 14 -1.25 -2.14 16.82
N ALA A 15 -2.10 -1.25 16.30
CA ALA A 15 -2.56 -1.26 14.91
C ALA A 15 -1.42 -0.98 13.92
N ILE A 16 -0.60 0.03 14.18
CA ILE A 16 0.60 0.33 13.38
C ILE A 16 1.56 -0.86 13.41
N ARG A 17 1.86 -1.42 14.59
CA ARG A 17 2.72 -2.62 14.69
C ARG A 17 2.13 -3.83 13.98
N ALA A 18 0.81 -4.01 13.99
CA ALA A 18 0.18 -5.11 13.24
C ALA A 18 0.30 -4.89 11.73
N ALA A 19 0.06 -3.67 11.25
CA ALA A 19 0.22 -3.30 9.85
C ALA A 19 1.67 -3.43 9.36
N CYS A 20 2.65 -3.05 10.20
CA CYS A 20 4.08 -3.19 9.88
C CYS A 20 4.57 -4.64 9.91
N ARG A 21 3.92 -5.53 10.67
CA ARG A 21 4.32 -6.95 10.77
C ARG A 21 3.74 -7.83 9.67
N SER A 22 2.68 -7.39 9.00
CA SER A 22 2.09 -8.18 7.91
C SER A 22 2.76 -7.82 6.59
N GLU A 23 3.67 -8.66 6.09
CA GLU A 23 3.92 -8.73 4.65
C GLU A 23 2.61 -9.14 4.00
N ARG A 24 1.90 -8.16 3.41
CA ARG A 24 0.69 -8.46 2.66
C ARG A 24 1.14 -8.95 1.30
N PRO A 25 0.91 -10.23 0.95
CA PRO A 25 1.28 -10.72 -0.37
C PRO A 25 0.57 -9.86 -1.40
N LEU A 26 1.36 -9.27 -2.29
CA LEU A 26 0.83 -8.50 -3.40
C LEU A 26 0.22 -9.49 -4.42
N PRO A 27 -0.87 -9.09 -5.11
CA PRO A 27 -1.39 -9.90 -6.21
C PRO A 27 -0.32 -10.15 -7.27
N PRO A 28 -0.41 -11.27 -8.02
CA PRO A 28 0.57 -11.57 -9.06
C PRO A 28 0.50 -10.53 -10.19
N VAL A 29 1.61 -10.36 -10.93
CA VAL A 29 1.74 -9.35 -12.00
C VAL A 29 0.57 -9.36 -12.99
N PRO A 30 0.07 -10.50 -13.51
CA PRO A 30 -1.05 -10.49 -14.44
C PRO A 30 -2.33 -9.86 -13.87
N ALA A 31 -2.61 -10.07 -12.58
CA ALA A 31 -3.77 -9.49 -11.92
C ALA A 31 -3.63 -7.97 -11.78
N LEU A 32 -2.42 -7.49 -11.49
CA LEU A 32 -2.13 -6.06 -11.40
C LEU A 32 -2.14 -5.36 -12.77
N MET A 33 -1.67 -6.04 -13.82
CA MET A 33 -1.74 -5.53 -15.20
C MET A 33 -3.18 -5.44 -15.70
N ALA A 34 -4.03 -6.42 -15.36
CA ALA A 34 -5.47 -6.34 -15.67
C ALA A 34 -6.12 -5.14 -14.97
N ALA A 35 -5.83 -4.92 -13.68
CA ALA A 35 -6.34 -3.77 -12.94
C ALA A 35 -5.85 -2.42 -13.51
N LEU A 36 -4.64 -2.38 -14.08
CA LEU A 36 -4.10 -1.20 -14.76
C LEU A 36 -4.90 -0.87 -16.03
N LEU A 37 -5.25 -1.88 -16.83
CA LEU A 37 -6.08 -1.72 -18.03
C LEU A 37 -7.48 -1.21 -17.64
N ASP A 38 -8.11 -1.82 -16.63
CA ASP A 38 -9.42 -1.39 -16.13
C ASP A 38 -9.41 0.07 -15.65
N ALA A 39 -8.37 0.49 -14.93
CA ALA A 39 -8.22 1.87 -14.47
C ALA A 39 -8.00 2.84 -15.63
N ASN A 40 -7.20 2.44 -16.63
CA ASN A 40 -6.96 3.25 -17.82
C ASN A 40 -8.24 3.44 -18.64
N ASP A 41 -9.03 2.38 -18.84
CA ASP A 41 -10.31 2.43 -19.57
C ASP A 41 -11.31 3.37 -18.88
N ARG A 42 -11.30 3.40 -17.54
CA ARG A 42 -12.12 4.30 -16.73
C ARG A 42 -11.56 5.73 -16.63
N ARG A 43 -10.38 5.99 -17.20
CA ARG A 43 -9.61 7.24 -17.04
C ARG A 43 -9.35 7.59 -15.56
N ASP A 44 -9.21 6.58 -14.71
CA ASP A 44 -8.86 6.73 -13.30
C ASP A 44 -7.34 6.86 -13.14
N ARG A 45 -6.88 8.10 -13.04
CA ARG A 45 -5.46 8.41 -12.91
C ARG A 45 -4.86 7.84 -11.62
N GLU A 46 -5.60 7.85 -10.52
CA GLU A 46 -5.10 7.33 -9.24
C GLU A 46 -4.99 5.81 -9.28
N GLY A 47 -5.99 5.15 -9.86
CA GLY A 47 -5.98 3.70 -10.11
C GLY A 47 -4.79 3.27 -10.97
N VAL A 48 -4.52 3.97 -12.09
CA VAL A 48 -3.37 3.70 -12.95
C VAL A 48 -2.05 3.87 -12.19
N CYS A 49 -1.88 4.98 -11.46
CA CYS A 49 -0.69 5.21 -10.65
C CYS A 49 -0.48 4.09 -9.62
N LEU A 50 -1.51 3.72 -8.87
CA LEU A 50 -1.42 2.69 -7.84
C LEU A 50 -1.08 1.32 -8.42
N ALA A 51 -1.76 0.91 -9.50
CA ALA A 51 -1.52 -0.37 -10.15
C ALA A 51 -0.09 -0.45 -10.71
N ALA A 52 0.40 0.60 -11.37
CA ALA A 52 1.75 0.68 -11.90
C ALA A 52 2.82 0.51 -10.80
N HIS A 53 2.71 1.22 -9.68
CA HIS A 53 3.65 1.07 -8.57
C HIS A 53 3.63 -0.34 -7.97
N ARG A 54 2.45 -0.95 -7.86
CA ARG A 54 2.33 -2.34 -7.37
C ARG A 54 2.96 -3.34 -8.33
N VAL A 55 2.80 -3.17 -9.65
CA VAL A 55 3.45 -4.02 -10.65
C VAL A 55 4.97 -3.98 -10.47
N VAL A 56 5.55 -2.77 -10.37
CA VAL A 56 7.00 -2.61 -10.18
C VAL A 56 7.47 -3.29 -8.90
N ARG A 57 6.77 -3.10 -7.78
CA ARG A 57 7.12 -3.75 -6.50
C ARG A 57 7.09 -5.28 -6.54
N VAL A 58 6.24 -5.87 -7.38
CA VAL A 58 6.15 -7.34 -7.53
C VAL A 58 7.17 -7.87 -8.54
N ALA A 59 7.36 -7.15 -9.65
CA ALA A 59 8.22 -7.60 -10.75
C ALA A 59 9.71 -7.30 -10.53
N ALA A 60 10.03 -6.25 -9.77
CA ALA A 60 11.38 -5.80 -9.45
C ALA A 60 11.47 -5.44 -7.96
N PRO A 61 11.53 -6.46 -7.07
CA PRO A 61 11.46 -6.25 -5.61
C PRO A 61 12.63 -5.42 -5.06
N GLU A 62 13.75 -5.38 -5.77
CA GLU A 62 14.94 -4.56 -5.49
C GLU A 62 14.72 -3.04 -5.56
N VAL A 63 13.61 -2.56 -6.14
CA VAL A 63 13.27 -1.12 -6.26
C VAL A 63 12.53 -0.59 -5.01
N GLY A 64 12.44 -1.38 -3.94
CA GLY A 64 11.74 -1.03 -2.70
C GLY A 64 12.54 -1.19 -1.41
N GLU A 65 13.83 -1.51 -1.49
CA GLU A 65 14.78 -1.45 -0.36
C GLU A 65 15.37 -0.04 -0.17
#